data_AF-A0A7C7GLX5-F1
#
_entry.id   AF-A0A7C7GLX5-F1
#
_cell.length_a   1.000
_cell.length_b   1.000
_cell.length_c   1.000
_cell.angle_alpha   90.00
_cell.angle_beta   90.00
_cell.angle_gamma   90.00
#
_symmetry.space_group_name_H-M   'P 1'
#
loop_
_entity.id
_entity.type
_entity.pdbx_description
1 polymer ?
#
loop_
_entity_poly.entity_id
_entity_poly.type
_entity_poly.pdbx_seq_one_letter_code
_entity_poly.pdbx_strand_id
1 'polypeptide(L)'
;MSIIMLKGKTAELIQKLQIQVKARFRRDVRYLNSPDFCMICFRKPEVVKDGDSIMILSLIRHHISYFPERIAYVHYDCHRKIHDTPLDVFIQYADGDSRIFYDMKRERVKSET
;
A
#
# COMPACT_ATOMS: atom_id res chain seq x y z
N MET A 1 0.10 -25.84 -22.73
CA MET A 1 0.18 -24.39 -23.03
C MET A 1 1.66 -24.02 -23.04
N SER A 2 2.20 -23.62 -24.19
CA SER A 2 3.64 -23.41 -24.35
C SER A 2 4.06 -22.05 -23.79
N ILE A 3 5.00 -22.05 -22.85
CA ILE A 3 5.65 -20.83 -22.36
C ILE A 3 6.79 -20.51 -23.34
N ILE A 4 6.60 -19.49 -24.16
CA ILE A 4 7.65 -19.01 -25.06
C ILE A 4 8.59 -18.13 -24.24
N MET A 5 9.76 -18.66 -23.90
CA MET A 5 10.84 -17.92 -23.24
C MET A 5 11.54 -17.02 -24.27
N LEU A 6 11.11 -15.76 -24.39
CA LEU A 6 11.82 -14.74 -25.17
C LEU A 6 13.10 -14.36 -24.42
N LYS A 7 14.27 -14.75 -24.93
CA LYS A 7 15.58 -14.25 -24.47
C LYS A 7 16.12 -13.23 -25.48
N GLY A 8 16.57 -12.07 -24.98
CA GLY A 8 17.22 -11.03 -25.79
C GLY A 8 16.70 -9.62 -25.51
N LYS A 9 17.22 -8.63 -26.28
CA LYS A 9 16.89 -7.19 -26.19
C LYS A 9 15.38 -6.88 -26.11
N THR A 10 14.54 -7.73 -26.68
CA THR A 10 13.06 -7.66 -26.61
C THR A 10 12.51 -7.88 -25.21
N ALA A 11 13.07 -8.80 -24.43
CA ALA A 11 12.66 -9.02 -23.04
C ALA A 11 13.02 -7.81 -22.15
N GLU A 12 14.21 -7.25 -22.33
CA GLU A 12 14.61 -6.01 -21.66
C GLU A 12 13.72 -4.83 -22.07
N LEU A 13 13.35 -4.73 -23.35
CA LEU A 13 12.45 -3.68 -23.84
C LEU A 13 11.05 -3.81 -23.23
N ILE A 14 10.50 -5.03 -23.16
CA ILE A 14 9.22 -5.32 -22.51
C ILE A 14 9.27 -4.99 -21.03
N GLN A 15 10.36 -5.35 -20.34
CA GLN A 15 10.56 -5.05 -18.93
C GLN A 15 10.66 -3.54 -18.68
N LYS A 16 11.41 -2.80 -19.53
CA LYS A 16 11.49 -1.34 -19.49
C LYS A 16 10.16 -0.66 -19.79
N LEU A 17 9.39 -1.17 -20.76
CA LEU A 17 8.05 -0.69 -21.07
C LEU A 17 7.07 -0.94 -19.92
N GLN A 18 7.10 -2.12 -19.30
CA GLN A 18 6.31 -2.40 -18.10
C GLN A 18 6.65 -1.45 -16.95
N ILE A 19 7.94 -1.18 -16.73
CA ILE A 19 8.41 -0.21 -15.72
C ILE A 19 7.96 1.22 -16.08
N GLN A 20 8.09 1.65 -17.33
CA GLN A 20 7.65 2.99 -17.77
C GLN A 20 6.14 3.17 -17.72
N VAL A 21 5.35 2.17 -18.09
CA VAL A 21 3.89 2.19 -17.95
C VAL A 21 3.51 2.22 -16.47
N LYS A 22 4.25 1.49 -15.61
CA LYS A 22 4.08 1.56 -14.15
C LYS A 22 4.44 2.93 -13.57
N ALA A 23 5.41 3.64 -14.14
CA ALA A 23 5.87 4.96 -13.68
C ALA A 23 5.02 6.13 -14.23
N ARG A 24 4.50 6.02 -15.47
CA ARG A 24 3.63 7.04 -16.10
C ARG A 24 2.26 7.15 -15.45
N PHE A 25 1.84 6.11 -14.75
CA PHE A 25 0.78 6.17 -13.78
C PHE A 25 1.27 7.09 -12.64
N ARG A 26 1.14 8.41 -12.81
CA ARG A 26 1.07 9.36 -11.69
C ARG A 26 -0.13 8.92 -10.87
N ARG A 27 0.08 8.06 -9.87
CA ARG A 27 -1.03 7.32 -9.26
C ARG A 27 -1.61 8.16 -8.14
N ASP A 28 -2.76 8.78 -8.41
CA ASP A 28 -3.67 9.24 -7.36
C ASP A 28 -3.81 8.12 -6.34
N VAL A 29 -3.33 8.37 -5.12
CA VAL A 29 -3.51 7.42 -4.02
C VAL A 29 -5.00 7.34 -3.75
N ARG A 30 -5.58 6.15 -3.94
CA ARG A 30 -6.98 5.96 -3.65
C ARG A 30 -7.15 5.58 -2.19
N TYR A 31 -7.69 6.52 -1.41
CA TYR A 31 -8.13 6.26 -0.05
C TYR A 31 -9.53 5.65 -0.06
N LEU A 32 -9.73 4.55 0.68
CA LEU A 32 -11.06 3.92 0.77
C LEU A 32 -11.92 4.53 1.90
N ASN A 33 -11.31 5.24 2.84
CA ASN A 33 -11.96 5.98 3.93
C ASN A 33 -11.12 7.21 4.34
N SER A 34 -11.69 8.05 5.20
CA SER A 34 -10.98 9.14 5.88
C SER A 34 -10.28 8.62 7.15
N PRO A 35 -9.34 9.37 7.74
CA PRO A 35 -8.71 9.02 9.01
C PRO A 35 -9.65 9.16 10.23
N ASP A 36 -10.92 9.54 10.04
CA ASP A 36 -11.88 9.77 11.13
C ASP A 36 -12.59 8.49 11.59
N PHE A 37 -12.58 7.44 10.77
CA PHE A 37 -13.24 6.17 11.07
C PHE A 37 -12.43 4.99 10.52
N CYS A 38 -12.28 3.94 11.31
CA CYS A 38 -11.60 2.72 10.90
C CYS A 38 -12.40 1.96 9.85
N MET A 39 -11.75 1.53 8.76
CA MET A 39 -12.39 0.77 7.68
C MET A 39 -12.97 -0.59 8.14
N ILE A 40 -12.39 -1.19 9.18
CA ILE A 40 -12.75 -2.55 9.60
C ILE A 40 -13.89 -2.55 10.61
N CYS A 41 -13.82 -1.68 11.62
CA CYS A 41 -14.79 -1.66 12.71
C CYS A 41 -15.73 -0.45 12.68
N PHE A 42 -15.53 0.50 11.75
CA PHE A 42 -16.31 1.72 11.57
C PHE A 42 -16.35 2.67 12.79
N ARG A 43 -15.46 2.47 13.76
CA ARG A 43 -15.34 3.34 14.94
C ARG A 43 -14.30 4.45 14.72
N LYS A 44 -14.47 5.54 15.49
CA LYS A 44 -13.52 6.67 15.55
C LYS A 44 -12.15 6.24 16.12
N PRO A 45 -11.10 7.06 15.93
CA PRO A 45 -9.85 6.97 16.68
C PRO A 45 -10.08 6.74 18.18
N GLU A 46 -9.27 5.90 18.78
CA GLU A 46 -9.37 5.60 20.21
C GLU A 46 -8.85 6.78 21.03
N VAL A 47 -9.51 7.05 22.15
CA VAL A 47 -9.11 8.10 23.09
C VAL A 47 -8.59 7.42 24.33
N VAL A 48 -7.30 7.62 24.61
CA VAL A 48 -6.62 7.09 25.79
C VAL A 48 -6.44 8.21 26.80
N LYS A 49 -6.76 7.91 28.06
CA LYS A 49 -6.50 8.81 29.18
C LYS A 49 -5.26 8.32 29.92
N ASP A 50 -4.33 9.23 30.15
CA ASP A 50 -3.13 9.00 30.96
C ASP A 50 -3.07 10.09 32.03
N GLY A 51 -3.57 9.77 33.22
CA GLY A 51 -3.86 10.76 34.26
C GLY A 51 -4.83 11.83 33.75
N ASP A 52 -4.38 13.09 33.78
CA ASP A 52 -5.13 14.25 33.27
C ASP A 52 -4.94 14.50 31.76
N SER A 53 -4.03 13.75 31.12
CA SER A 53 -3.77 13.89 29.68
C SER A 53 -4.75 13.06 28.86
N ILE A 54 -5.25 13.64 27.77
CA ILE A 54 -6.09 12.96 26.78
C ILE A 54 -5.31 12.86 25.48
N MET A 55 -5.04 11.63 25.03
CA MET A 55 -4.39 11.35 23.76
C MET A 55 -5.35 10.67 22.80
N ILE A 56 -5.35 11.10 21.54
CA ILE A 56 -6.11 10.45 20.47
C ILE A 56 -5.15 9.55 19.68
N LEU A 57 -5.38 8.24 19.70
CA LEU A 57 -4.65 7.28 18.90
C LEU A 57 -5.12 7.35 17.44
N SER A 58 -4.31 8.01 16.61
CA SER A 58 -4.59 8.15 15.18
C SER A 58 -4.66 6.79 14.47
N LEU A 59 -5.55 6.67 13.49
CA LEU A 59 -5.61 5.50 12.63
C LEU A 59 -4.34 5.39 11.78
N ILE A 60 -3.85 4.16 11.61
CA ILE A 60 -2.69 3.87 10.77
C ILE A 60 -3.12 3.56 9.34
N ARG A 61 -2.21 3.78 8.40
CA ARG A 61 -2.43 3.46 6.99
C ARG A 61 -2.15 1.98 6.76
N HIS A 62 -3.11 1.28 6.19
CA HIS A 62 -2.99 -0.07 5.66
C HIS A 62 -2.96 -0.02 4.14
N HIS A 63 -1.88 -0.52 3.53
CA HIS A 63 -1.81 -0.68 2.08
C HIS A 63 -2.65 -1.88 1.67
N ILE A 64 -3.70 -1.65 0.87
CA ILE A 64 -4.49 -2.73 0.27
C ILE A 64 -3.85 -3.19 -1.03
N SER A 65 -3.26 -2.28 -1.79
CA SER A 65 -2.47 -2.59 -2.99
C SER A 65 -1.41 -1.51 -3.20
N TYR A 66 -0.27 -1.89 -3.76
CA TYR A 66 0.80 -0.96 -4.11
C TYR A 66 0.68 -0.45 -5.56
N PHE A 67 0.00 -1.19 -6.45
CA PHE A 67 -0.05 -0.88 -7.89
C PHE A 67 -1.43 -1.20 -8.50
N PRO A 68 -2.36 -0.23 -8.63
CA PRO A 68 -2.29 1.16 -8.17
C PRO A 68 -2.35 1.29 -6.62
N GLU A 69 -1.77 2.36 -6.07
CA GLU A 69 -1.72 2.55 -4.61
C GLU A 69 -3.13 2.77 -4.03
N ARG A 70 -3.53 1.86 -3.14
CA ARG A 70 -4.81 1.89 -2.42
C ARG A 70 -4.57 1.78 -0.93
N ILE A 71 -5.10 2.72 -0.16
CA ILE A 71 -4.88 2.80 1.29
C ILE A 71 -6.22 2.84 2.03
N ALA A 72 -6.29 2.14 3.16
CA ALA A 72 -7.34 2.31 4.16
C ALA A 72 -6.75 2.78 5.50
N TYR A 73 -7.51 3.57 6.25
CA TYR A 73 -7.19 3.91 7.63
C TYR A 73 -7.84 2.92 8.59
N VAL A 74 -7.05 2.34 9.49
CA VAL A 74 -7.49 1.30 10.42
C VAL A 74 -6.88 1.49 11.81
N HIS A 75 -7.53 0.98 12.85
CA HIS A 75 -6.89 0.87 14.17
C HIS A 75 -5.72 -0.12 14.10
N TYR A 76 -4.75 0.03 15.00
CA TYR A 76 -3.61 -0.89 15.10
C TYR A 76 -4.05 -2.36 15.27
N ASP A 77 -5.02 -2.61 16.15
CA ASP A 77 -5.54 -3.96 16.36
C ASP A 77 -6.33 -4.49 15.15
N CYS A 78 -7.00 -3.60 14.40
CA CYS A 78 -7.68 -3.99 13.17
C CYS A 78 -6.67 -4.32 12.07
N HIS A 79 -5.56 -3.57 11.98
CA HIS A 79 -4.46 -3.88 11.07
C HIS A 79 -3.86 -5.25 11.37
N ARG A 80 -3.59 -5.55 12.65
CA ARG A 80 -3.11 -6.87 13.05
C ARG A 80 -4.06 -7.99 12.62
N LYS A 81 -5.37 -7.83 12.84
CA LYS A 81 -6.38 -8.82 12.41
C LYS A 81 -6.36 -9.10 10.91
N ILE A 82 -6.16 -8.07 10.07
CA ILE A 82 -6.04 -8.23 8.62
C ILE A 82 -4.88 -9.18 8.26
N HIS A 83 -3.76 -9.10 8.98
CA HIS A 83 -2.56 -9.89 8.72
C HIS A 83 -2.51 -11.23 9.46
N ASP A 84 -3.06 -11.31 10.67
CA ASP A 84 -3.09 -12.53 11.49
C ASP A 84 -4.07 -13.57 10.93
N THR A 85 -5.18 -13.12 10.33
CA THR A 85 -6.10 -13.96 9.55
C THR A 85 -6.32 -13.25 8.22
N PRO A 86 -5.52 -13.58 7.19
CA PRO A 86 -5.52 -12.87 5.92
C PRO A 86 -6.93 -12.62 5.40
N LEU A 87 -7.36 -11.37 5.50
CA LEU A 87 -8.60 -10.93 4.87
C LEU A 87 -8.22 -10.49 3.47
N ASP A 88 -8.25 -11.42 2.51
CA ASP A 88 -7.78 -11.23 1.12
C ASP A 88 -8.39 -9.99 0.45
N VAL A 89 -9.60 -9.59 0.84
CA VAL A 89 -10.24 -8.36 0.35
C VAL A 89 -9.45 -7.09 0.69
N PHE A 90 -8.66 -7.11 1.77
CA PHE A 90 -7.77 -6.04 2.24
C PHE A 90 -6.29 -6.29 1.94
N ILE A 91 -5.94 -7.41 1.30
CA ILE A 91 -4.56 -7.74 0.87
C ILE A 91 -4.59 -8.10 -0.61
N GLN A 92 -4.36 -7.12 -1.47
CA GLN A 92 -4.39 -7.22 -2.93
C GLN A 92 -3.01 -6.92 -3.54
N TYR A 93 -1.97 -7.48 -2.94
CA TYR A 93 -0.59 -7.40 -3.39
C TYR A 93 0.13 -8.72 -3.15
N ALA A 94 1.19 -8.97 -3.91
CA ALA A 94 2.03 -10.15 -3.75
C ALA A 94 3.26 -9.86 -2.90
N ASP A 95 3.90 -10.92 -2.42
CA ASP A 95 5.19 -10.83 -1.74
C ASP A 95 6.22 -10.10 -2.62
N GLY A 96 6.89 -9.12 -2.03
CA GLY A 96 7.88 -8.29 -2.72
C GLY A 96 7.33 -7.02 -3.37
N ASP A 97 6.02 -6.87 -3.54
CA ASP A 97 5.43 -5.63 -4.09
C ASP A 97 5.75 -4.41 -3.21
N SER A 98 5.74 -4.59 -1.89
CA SER A 98 6.11 -3.53 -0.94
C SER A 98 7.54 -3.05 -1.16
N ARG A 99 8.49 -3.96 -1.34
CA ARG A 99 9.89 -3.63 -1.62
C ARG A 99 10.03 -2.84 -2.92
N ILE A 100 9.42 -3.32 -4.00
CA ILE A 100 9.43 -2.64 -5.30
C ILE A 100 8.86 -1.22 -5.15
N PHE A 101 7.75 -1.08 -4.42
CA PHE A 101 7.10 0.20 -4.21
C PHE A 101 8.00 1.21 -3.47
N TYR A 102 8.63 0.80 -2.37
CA TYR A 102 9.52 1.69 -1.61
C TYR A 102 10.85 1.95 -2.32
N ASP A 103 11.37 1.01 -3.10
CA ASP A 103 12.54 1.22 -3.95
C ASP A 103 12.25 2.32 -4.99
N MET A 104 11.15 2.20 -5.74
CA MET A 104 10.70 3.21 -6.69
C MET A 104 10.47 4.58 -6.02
N LYS A 105 9.86 4.59 -4.82
CA LYS A 105 9.60 5.82 -4.07
C LYS A 105 10.90 6.51 -3.66
N ARG A 106 11.93 5.76 -3.25
CA ARG A 106 13.24 6.30 -2.86
C ARG A 106 14.00 6.87 -4.06
N GLU A 107 14.00 6.15 -5.18
CA GLU A 107 14.62 6.62 -6.43
C GLU A 107 14.00 7.94 -6.90
N ARG A 108 12.68 8.07 -6.79
CA ARG A 108 11.97 9.30 -7.13
C ARG A 108 12.40 10.48 -6.26
N VAL A 109 12.43 10.32 -4.94
CA VAL A 109 12.84 11.40 -4.02
C VAL A 109 14.24 11.90 -4.40
N LYS A 110 15.18 10.99 -4.69
CA LYS A 110 16.54 11.34 -5.15
C LYS A 110 16.57 12.07 -6.49
N SER A 111 15.63 11.83 -7.39
CA SER A 111 15.55 12.51 -8.69
C SER A 111 14.90 13.89 -8.63
N GLU A 112 14.18 14.19 -7.54
CA GLU A 112 13.50 15.48 -7.29
C GLU A 112 14.32 16.41 -6.37
N THR A 113 15.49 15.96 -5.88
CA THR A 113 16.45 16.74 -5.08
C THR A 113 17.70 17.05 -5.89
#